data_AF-A0A661WDV1-F1
#
_entry.id   AF-A0A661WDV1-F1
#
_cell.length_a   1.000
_cell.length_b   1.000
_cell.length_c   1.000
_cell.angle_alpha   90.00
_cell.angle_beta   90.00
_cell.angle_gamma   90.00
#
_symmetry.space_group_name_H-M   'P 1'
#
loop_
_entity.id
_entity.type
_entity.pdbx_description
1 polymer ?
#
loop_
_entity_poly.entity_id
_entity_poly.type
_entity_poly.pdbx_seq_one_letter_code
_entity_poly.pdbx_strand_id
1 'polypeptide(L)'
;MDKTIIAAKSVIAVDIGSTITRSLFFDVVSGKYRFVAVGSAPTTAGVPHFDVTEGIWRSLEKLQFITGRVFLSEKDGVIIPSTPDNQGVDIMVATMSVGTPISVVTVGLLDTVSLQNARHLAHTTYANIIAEISLNDHRTSSDRINLLTRKRPDLIIITGGTNNGASQSL
;
A
#
# COMPACT_ATOMS: atom_id res chain seq x y z
N MET A 1 -30.59 -23.30 7.76
CA MET A 1 -29.19 -23.03 8.18
C MET A 1 -28.46 -22.58 6.94
N ASP A 2 -28.11 -21.30 6.88
CA ASP A 2 -27.45 -20.69 5.74
C ASP A 2 -25.98 -21.17 5.72
N LYS A 3 -25.69 -22.18 4.89
CA LYS A 3 -24.32 -22.66 4.68
C LYS A 3 -23.66 -21.74 3.65
N THR A 4 -23.33 -20.52 4.06
CA THR A 4 -22.37 -19.73 3.30
C THR A 4 -21.03 -20.49 3.37
N ILE A 5 -20.65 -21.12 2.26
CA ILE A 5 -19.34 -21.76 2.14
C ILE A 5 -18.34 -20.62 1.99
N ILE A 6 -17.75 -20.19 3.11
CA ILE A 6 -16.63 -19.26 3.08
C ILE A 6 -15.39 -20.09 2.76
N ALA A 7 -14.82 -19.86 1.57
CA ALA A 7 -13.70 -20.64 1.04
C ALA A 7 -12.42 -20.46 1.88
N ALA A 8 -12.20 -19.28 2.46
CA ALA A 8 -11.16 -18.99 3.44
C ALA A 8 -11.82 -18.73 4.79
N LYS A 9 -11.43 -19.45 5.83
CA LYS A 9 -12.01 -19.30 7.17
C LYS A 9 -11.16 -18.40 8.07
N SER A 10 -9.87 -18.29 7.76
CA SER A 10 -8.89 -17.60 8.59
C SER A 10 -8.09 -16.59 7.76
N VAL A 11 -7.94 -15.37 8.29
CA VAL A 11 -7.24 -14.26 7.63
C VAL A 11 -6.30 -13.58 8.62
N ILE A 12 -5.06 -13.34 8.20
CA ILE A 12 -4.20 -12.34 8.85
C ILE A 12 -4.09 -11.11 7.97
N ALA A 13 -4.33 -9.94 8.55
CA ALA A 13 -3.99 -8.66 7.95
C ALA A 13 -2.78 -8.07 8.68
N VAL A 14 -1.70 -7.84 7.95
CA VAL A 14 -0.50 -7.18 8.47
C VAL A 14 -0.53 -5.71 8.06
N ASP A 15 -0.57 -4.81 9.04
CA ASP A 15 -0.49 -3.37 8.82
C ASP A 15 0.89 -2.86 9.25
N ILE A 16 1.70 -2.42 8.28
CA ILE A 16 3.06 -1.91 8.48
C ILE A 16 2.99 -0.38 8.54
N GLY A 17 2.75 0.15 9.74
CA GLY A 17 2.71 1.59 10.01
C GLY A 17 4.10 2.21 10.13
N SER A 18 4.17 3.54 10.21
CA SER A 18 5.46 4.26 10.35
C SER A 18 6.20 3.97 11.66
N THR A 19 5.48 3.57 12.70
CA THR A 19 6.03 3.33 14.05
C THR A 19 5.74 1.93 14.58
N ILE A 20 4.58 1.36 14.20
CA ILE A 20 4.12 0.07 14.69
C ILE A 20 3.67 -0.79 13.50
N THR A 21 4.16 -2.03 13.47
CA THR A 21 3.63 -3.11 12.64
C THR A 21 2.63 -3.92 13.45
N ARG A 22 1.45 -4.20 12.88
CA ARG A 22 0.37 -4.97 13.51
C ARG A 22 0.02 -6.18 12.67
N SER A 23 -0.23 -7.32 13.32
CA SER A 23 -0.83 -8.50 12.71
C SER A 23 -2.19 -8.74 13.34
N LEU A 24 -3.26 -8.49 12.57
CA LEU A 24 -4.64 -8.66 12.99
C LEU A 24 -5.15 -10.02 12.50
N PHE A 25 -5.67 -10.84 13.41
CA PHE A 25 -6.22 -12.14 13.09
C PHE A 25 -7.75 -12.11 13.07
N PHE A 26 -8.31 -12.63 11.98
CA PHE A 26 -9.74 -12.83 11.81
C PHE A 26 -10.03 -14.30 11.54
N ASP A 27 -11.09 -14.81 12.15
CA ASP A 27 -11.55 -16.19 11.96
C ASP A 27 -13.07 -16.22 11.81
N VAL A 28 -13.58 -17.25 11.14
CA VAL A 28 -15.02 -17.46 10.97
C VAL A 28 -15.58 -18.17 12.19
N VAL A 29 -16.34 -17.42 13.00
CA VAL A 29 -17.07 -17.94 14.15
C VAL A 29 -18.56 -17.87 13.87
N SER A 30 -19.25 -19.02 13.94
CA SER A 30 -20.68 -19.13 13.63
C SER A 30 -21.06 -18.57 12.26
N GLY A 31 -20.23 -18.82 11.24
CA GLY A 31 -20.47 -18.44 9.85
C GLY A 31 -20.19 -16.97 9.50
N LYS A 32 -19.55 -16.20 10.40
CA LYS A 32 -19.17 -14.80 10.15
C LYS A 32 -17.72 -14.55 10.54
N TYR A 33 -17.03 -13.71 9.79
CA TYR A 33 -15.72 -13.21 10.21
C TYR A 33 -15.83 -12.44 11.52
N ARG A 34 -14.93 -12.75 12.45
CA ARG A 34 -14.74 -12.05 13.71
C ARG A 34 -13.28 -11.70 13.85
N PHE A 35 -13.02 -10.49 14.33
CA PHE A 35 -11.71 -10.16 14.89
C PHE A 35 -11.47 -11.03 16.12
N VAL A 36 -10.31 -11.67 16.19
CA VAL A 36 -9.93 -12.57 17.28
C VAL A 36 -8.87 -11.93 18.17
N ALA A 37 -7.76 -11.49 17.58
CA ALA A 37 -6.62 -10.94 18.32
C ALA A 37 -5.74 -10.06 17.43
N VAL A 38 -4.87 -9.28 18.07
CA VAL A 38 -3.84 -8.48 17.41
C VAL A 38 -2.50 -8.70 18.10
N GLY A 39 -1.46 -8.95 17.32
CA GLY A 39 -0.06 -8.83 17.74
C GLY A 39 0.54 -7.55 17.17
N SER A 40 1.45 -6.91 17.90
CA SER A 40 2.09 -5.68 17.45
C SER A 40 3.55 -5.63 17.86
N ALA A 41 4.39 -5.02 17.02
CA ALA A 41 5.79 -4.77 17.27
C ALA A 41 6.21 -3.41 16.69
N PRO A 42 7.32 -2.80 17.17
CA PRO A 42 7.89 -1.63 16.53
C PRO A 42 8.19 -1.89 15.05
N THR A 43 7.93 -0.91 14.18
CA THR A 43 8.27 -1.00 12.77
C THR A 43 9.79 -0.91 12.58
N THR A 44 10.33 -1.78 11.72
CA THR A 44 11.77 -1.96 11.50
C THR A 44 12.24 -1.48 10.11
N ALA A 45 11.46 -0.64 9.44
CA ALA A 45 11.78 -0.08 8.12
C ALA A 45 12.99 0.87 8.11
N GLY A 46 13.37 1.40 9.28
CA GLY A 46 14.49 2.32 9.46
C GLY A 46 15.60 1.71 10.33
N VAL A 47 16.49 2.57 10.83
CA VAL A 47 17.58 2.19 11.73
C VAL A 47 17.05 1.42 12.94
N PRO A 48 17.71 0.34 13.40
CA PRO A 48 18.96 -0.23 12.87
C PRO A 48 18.76 -1.33 11.80
N HIS A 49 17.52 -1.71 11.51
CA HIS A 49 17.23 -2.93 10.76
C HIS A 49 17.12 -2.71 9.26
N PHE A 50 16.48 -1.62 8.82
CA PHE A 50 16.15 -1.37 7.41
C PHE A 50 15.43 -2.54 6.73
N ASP A 51 14.64 -3.30 7.49
CA ASP A 51 13.93 -4.48 7.03
C ASP A 51 12.60 -4.59 7.77
N VAL A 52 11.50 -4.37 7.04
CA VAL A 52 10.14 -4.46 7.60
C VAL A 52 9.76 -5.86 8.03
N THR A 53 10.39 -6.89 7.46
CA THR A 53 10.03 -8.28 7.76
C THR A 53 10.27 -8.61 9.22
N GLU A 54 11.33 -8.08 9.84
CA GLU A 54 11.61 -8.25 11.27
C GLU A 54 10.42 -7.79 12.16
N GLY A 55 9.85 -6.62 11.87
CA GLY A 55 8.67 -6.12 12.58
C GLY A 55 7.43 -6.99 12.34
N ILE A 56 7.27 -7.55 11.14
CA ILE A 56 6.18 -8.48 10.79
C ILE A 56 6.34 -9.78 11.57
N TRP A 57 7.54 -10.37 11.59
CA TRP A 57 7.85 -11.58 12.34
C TRP A 57 7.53 -11.41 13.82
N ARG A 58 8.04 -10.33 14.44
CA ARG A 58 7.76 -10.03 15.86
C ARG A 58 6.29 -9.80 16.15
N SER A 59 5.55 -9.14 15.26
CA SER A 59 4.11 -8.94 15.46
C SER A 59 3.33 -10.26 15.33
N LEU A 60 3.75 -11.16 14.43
CA LEU A 60 3.19 -12.50 14.29
C LEU A 60 3.53 -13.40 15.47
N GLU A 61 4.77 -13.39 15.98
CA GLU A 61 5.15 -14.12 17.20
C GLU A 61 4.31 -13.67 18.39
N LYS A 62 4.09 -12.35 18.53
CA LYS A 62 3.23 -11.81 19.60
C LYS A 62 1.78 -12.27 19.42
N LEU A 63 1.30 -12.33 18.19
CA LEU A 63 -0.02 -12.85 17.87
C LEU A 63 -0.13 -14.35 18.21
N GLN A 64 0.87 -15.17 17.88
CA GLN A 64 0.93 -16.60 18.27
C GLN A 64 0.87 -16.76 19.79
N PHE A 65 1.63 -15.95 20.53
CA PHE A 65 1.62 -15.97 22.00
C PHE A 65 0.22 -15.66 22.58
N ILE A 66 -0.51 -14.73 21.97
CA ILE A 66 -1.85 -14.33 22.43
C ILE A 66 -2.90 -15.39 22.10
N THR A 67 -2.85 -15.98 20.90
CA THR A 67 -3.87 -16.92 20.43
C THR A 67 -3.59 -18.37 20.80
N GLY A 68 -2.34 -18.72 21.11
CA GLY A 68 -1.89 -20.10 21.24
C GLY A 68 -1.84 -20.88 19.91
N ARG A 69 -2.07 -20.20 18.79
CA ARG A 69 -2.04 -20.78 17.44
C ARG A 69 -0.68 -20.53 16.79
N VAL A 70 -0.11 -21.52 16.13
CA VAL A 70 1.09 -21.38 15.32
C VAL A 70 0.69 -20.82 13.97
N PHE A 71 1.27 -19.69 13.59
CA PHE A 71 1.10 -19.03 12.30
C PHE A 71 2.35 -19.15 11.42
N LEU A 72 3.51 -19.41 12.01
CA LEU A 72 4.83 -19.37 11.38
C LEU A 72 5.43 -20.78 11.30
N SER A 73 5.96 -21.13 10.13
CA SER A 73 6.89 -22.24 9.91
C SER A 73 8.32 -21.73 10.10
N GLU A 74 9.17 -22.53 10.77
CA GLU A 74 10.59 -22.21 10.95
C GLU A 74 11.34 -22.03 9.61
N LYS A 75 10.83 -22.60 8.52
CA LYS A 75 11.50 -22.59 7.21
C LYS A 75 10.81 -21.71 6.16
N ASP A 76 9.49 -21.62 6.21
CA ASP A 76 8.69 -21.15 5.07
C ASP A 76 7.91 -19.84 5.34
N GLY A 77 8.09 -19.23 6.52
CA GLY A 77 7.35 -18.03 6.88
C GLY A 77 5.93 -18.34 7.33
N VAL A 78 4.95 -17.55 6.91
CA VAL A 78 3.54 -17.75 7.31
C VAL A 78 3.00 -19.03 6.67
N ILE A 79 2.41 -19.91 7.48
CA ILE A 79 1.81 -21.16 7.01
C ILE A 79 0.51 -20.83 6.27
N ILE A 80 0.51 -21.02 4.95
CA ILE A 80 -0.65 -20.80 4.07
C ILE A 80 -0.72 -21.94 3.02
N PRO A 81 -1.87 -22.60 2.83
CA PRO A 81 -3.14 -22.41 3.55
C PRO A 81 -3.08 -22.94 4.98
N SER A 82 -4.15 -22.74 5.75
CA SER A 82 -4.23 -23.30 7.10
C SER A 82 -4.24 -24.84 7.07
N THR A 83 -3.66 -25.44 8.11
CA THR A 83 -3.52 -26.90 8.23
C THR A 83 -4.75 -27.54 8.90
N PRO A 84 -4.93 -28.87 8.80
CA PRO A 84 -6.04 -29.57 9.47
C PRO A 84 -6.05 -29.42 11.00
N ASP A 85 -4.89 -29.19 11.63
CA ASP A 85 -4.73 -28.90 13.05
C ASP A 85 -4.87 -27.41 13.40
N ASN A 86 -5.43 -26.62 12.47
CA ASN A 86 -5.74 -25.19 12.63
C ASN A 86 -4.50 -24.32 12.89
N GLN A 87 -3.36 -24.67 12.28
CA GLN A 87 -2.19 -23.78 12.20
C GLN A 87 -2.25 -22.94 10.92
N GLY A 88 -1.46 -21.88 10.88
CA GLY A 88 -1.42 -20.99 9.73
C GLY A 88 -2.71 -20.19 9.53
N VAL A 89 -2.88 -19.66 8.32
CA VAL A 89 -4.10 -18.99 7.86
C VAL A 89 -4.38 -19.29 6.39
N ASP A 90 -5.61 -19.11 5.95
CA ASP A 90 -5.98 -19.34 4.55
C ASP A 90 -5.59 -18.17 3.65
N ILE A 91 -5.60 -16.95 4.20
CA ILE A 91 -5.25 -15.73 3.48
C ILE A 91 -4.38 -14.85 4.38
N MET A 92 -3.33 -14.29 3.80
CA MET A 92 -2.61 -13.16 4.36
C MET A 92 -2.70 -11.96 3.43
N VAL A 93 -3.00 -10.80 3.99
CA VAL A 93 -2.94 -9.52 3.30
C VAL A 93 -1.99 -8.60 4.06
N ALA A 94 -1.34 -7.68 3.33
CA ALA A 94 -0.48 -6.68 3.93
C ALA A 94 -0.85 -5.29 3.42
N THR A 95 -0.88 -4.32 4.33
CA THR A 95 -0.94 -2.89 4.04
C THR A 95 0.32 -2.23 4.58
N MET A 96 0.79 -1.19 3.91
CA MET A 96 2.01 -0.49 4.32
C MET A 96 1.86 1.01 4.13
N SER A 97 2.27 1.76 5.16
CA SER A 97 2.34 3.24 5.13
C SER A 97 3.67 3.78 5.63
N VAL A 98 4.64 2.92 5.99
CA VAL A 98 5.98 3.36 6.42
C VAL A 98 6.87 3.89 5.29
N GLY A 99 6.61 3.48 4.05
CA GLY A 99 7.39 3.93 2.88
C GLY A 99 7.20 5.41 2.57
N THR A 100 8.12 5.99 1.80
CA THR A 100 7.90 7.30 1.18
C THR A 100 6.78 7.20 0.14
N PRO A 101 5.82 8.15 0.11
CA PRO A 101 4.84 8.19 -0.98
C PRO A 101 5.53 8.26 -2.34
N ILE A 102 4.89 7.71 -3.37
CA ILE A 102 5.37 7.80 -4.76
C ILE A 102 5.46 9.28 -5.12
N SER A 103 6.64 9.74 -5.53
CA SER A 103 6.86 11.12 -5.92
C SER A 103 6.37 11.33 -7.35
N VAL A 104 5.29 12.10 -7.51
CA VAL A 104 4.58 12.26 -8.79
C VAL A 104 4.78 13.66 -9.36
N VAL A 105 5.02 13.76 -10.66
CA VAL A 105 4.81 15.00 -11.42
C VAL A 105 3.55 14.87 -12.27
N THR A 106 2.68 15.87 -12.23
CA THR A 106 1.49 15.93 -13.09
C THR A 106 1.74 16.87 -14.27
N VAL A 107 1.26 16.47 -15.45
CA VAL A 107 1.31 17.27 -16.67
C VAL A 107 -0.09 17.37 -17.23
N GLY A 108 -0.56 18.58 -17.58
CA GLY A 108 -1.85 18.71 -18.23
C GLY A 108 -2.09 19.98 -19.02
N LEU A 109 -2.99 19.92 -20.01
CA LEU A 109 -3.25 21.06 -20.89
C LEU A 109 -3.85 22.26 -20.14
N LEU A 110 -4.94 22.01 -19.41
CA LEU A 110 -5.66 23.03 -18.65
C LEU A 110 -5.50 22.82 -17.15
N ASP A 111 -5.26 23.89 -16.41
CA ASP A 111 -5.06 23.87 -14.96
C ASP A 111 -6.29 23.36 -14.20
N THR A 112 -7.48 23.74 -14.65
CA THR A 112 -8.76 23.48 -13.95
C THR A 112 -9.41 22.16 -14.33
N VAL A 113 -8.97 21.48 -15.39
CA VAL A 113 -9.59 20.23 -15.84
C VAL A 113 -8.55 19.11 -15.94
N SER A 114 -7.52 19.30 -16.77
CA SER A 114 -6.51 18.27 -16.99
C SER A 114 -5.70 18.03 -15.71
N LEU A 115 -5.07 19.08 -15.17
CA LEU A 115 -4.30 18.95 -13.94
C LEU A 115 -5.17 18.56 -12.75
N GLN A 116 -6.41 19.06 -12.65
CA GLN A 116 -7.33 18.61 -11.60
C GLN A 116 -7.60 17.10 -11.65
N ASN A 117 -7.85 16.54 -12.84
CA ASN A 117 -8.03 15.09 -13.00
C ASN A 117 -6.75 14.30 -12.69
N ALA A 118 -5.58 14.83 -13.08
CA ALA A 118 -4.30 14.23 -12.73
C ALA A 118 -4.08 14.18 -11.21
N ARG A 119 -4.43 15.27 -10.49
CA ARG A 119 -4.38 15.33 -9.03
C ARG A 119 -5.33 14.32 -8.40
N HIS A 120 -6.57 14.25 -8.87
CA HIS A 120 -7.54 13.27 -8.36
C HIS A 120 -7.02 11.84 -8.51
N LEU A 121 -6.46 11.48 -9.67
CA LEU A 121 -5.84 10.17 -9.90
C LEU A 121 -4.65 9.93 -8.97
N ALA A 122 -3.75 10.89 -8.83
CA ALA A 122 -2.60 10.76 -7.92
C ALA A 122 -3.06 10.52 -6.47
N HIS A 123 -4.12 11.20 -6.02
CA HIS A 123 -4.65 11.07 -4.67
C HIS A 123 -5.44 9.77 -4.41
N THR A 124 -5.76 8.96 -5.43
CA THR A 124 -6.36 7.64 -5.20
C THR A 124 -5.35 6.59 -4.74
N THR A 125 -4.06 6.95 -4.68
CA THR A 125 -2.97 6.08 -4.23
C THR A 125 -2.08 6.82 -3.24
N TYR A 126 -1.11 6.10 -2.66
CA TYR A 126 -0.13 6.66 -1.74
C TYR A 126 0.97 7.42 -2.50
N ALA A 127 0.60 8.59 -3.03
CA ALA A 127 1.47 9.46 -3.82
C ALA A 127 1.54 10.89 -3.27
N ASN A 128 2.66 11.54 -3.53
CA ASN A 128 2.89 12.95 -3.24
C ASN A 128 3.22 13.69 -4.54
N ILE A 129 2.45 14.71 -4.88
CA ILE A 129 2.69 15.52 -6.09
C ILE A 129 3.80 16.52 -5.80
N ILE A 130 4.95 16.36 -6.44
CA ILE A 130 6.17 17.15 -6.18
C ILE A 130 6.40 18.31 -7.15
N ALA A 131 5.71 18.29 -8.30
CA ALA A 131 5.60 19.40 -9.23
C ALA A 131 4.43 19.18 -10.21
N GLU A 132 4.00 20.27 -10.86
CA GLU A 132 2.96 20.25 -11.90
C GLU A 132 3.44 21.09 -13.10
N ILE A 133 3.06 20.68 -14.31
CA ILE A 133 3.39 21.35 -15.57
C ILE A 133 2.10 21.49 -16.40
N SER A 134 1.84 22.67 -16.95
CA SER A 134 0.73 22.89 -17.88
C SER A 134 1.10 23.73 -19.09
N LEU A 135 0.16 23.94 -20.03
CA LEU A 135 0.36 24.88 -21.13
C LEU A 135 0.55 26.33 -20.62
N ASN A 136 -0.09 26.68 -19.52
CA ASN A 136 0.04 27.99 -18.87
C ASN A 136 1.34 28.13 -18.06
N ASP A 137 2.16 27.08 -18.02
CA ASP A 137 3.44 27.12 -17.34
C ASP A 137 4.41 28.08 -18.03
N HIS A 138 4.73 29.18 -17.35
CA HIS A 138 5.64 30.21 -17.85
C HIS A 138 7.12 29.79 -17.91
N ARG A 139 7.48 28.61 -17.39
CA ARG A 139 8.83 28.05 -17.52
C ARG A 139 9.14 27.71 -18.97
N THR A 140 10.38 27.97 -19.38
CA THR A 140 10.88 27.53 -20.69
C THR A 140 10.94 25.99 -20.76
N SER A 141 10.99 25.42 -21.97
CA SER A 141 11.13 23.96 -22.15
C SER A 141 12.38 23.42 -21.45
N SER A 142 13.49 24.17 -21.48
CA SER A 142 14.72 23.81 -20.75
C SER A 142 14.51 23.82 -19.23
N ASP A 143 13.78 24.79 -18.69
CA ASP A 143 13.47 24.85 -17.26
C ASP A 143 12.54 23.72 -16.82
N ARG A 144 11.56 23.34 -17.65
CA ARG A 144 10.69 22.19 -17.41
C ARG A 144 11.49 20.88 -17.39
N ILE A 145 12.43 20.69 -18.33
CA ILE A 145 13.31 19.52 -18.32
C ILE A 145 14.20 19.53 -17.07
N ASN A 146 14.82 20.66 -16.74
CA ASN A 146 15.65 20.82 -15.54
C ASN A 146 14.86 20.55 -14.25
N LEU A 147 13.59 20.95 -14.18
CA LEU A 147 12.70 20.63 -13.08
C LEU A 147 12.59 19.11 -12.90
N LEU A 148 12.25 18.37 -13.97
CA LEU A 148 12.12 16.92 -13.92
C LEU A 148 13.44 16.24 -13.50
N THR A 149 14.57 16.67 -14.07
CA THR A 149 15.89 16.12 -13.74
C THR A 149 16.29 16.36 -12.29
N ARG A 150 15.97 17.52 -11.72
CA ARG A 150 16.25 17.85 -10.31
C ARG A 150 15.31 17.16 -9.34
N LYS A 151 14.02 17.12 -9.70
CA LYS A 151 12.96 16.57 -8.85
C LYS A 151 12.97 15.04 -8.80
N ARG A 152 13.48 14.37 -9.85
CA ARG A 152 13.58 12.90 -9.96
C ARG A 152 12.28 12.21 -9.53
N PRO A 153 11.13 12.50 -10.17
CA PRO A 153 9.90 11.81 -9.83
C PRO A 153 9.99 10.31 -10.12
N ASP A 154 9.27 9.53 -9.33
CA ASP A 154 9.07 8.09 -9.54
C ASP A 154 8.04 7.83 -10.65
N LEU A 155 7.09 8.77 -10.83
CA LEU A 155 5.99 8.67 -11.79
C LEU A 155 5.65 10.04 -12.39
N ILE A 156 5.34 10.06 -13.69
CA ILE A 156 4.76 11.23 -14.37
C ILE A 156 3.36 10.88 -14.86
N ILE A 157 2.35 11.64 -14.43
CA ILE A 157 0.97 11.50 -14.88
C ILE A 157 0.70 12.59 -15.92
N ILE A 158 0.44 12.18 -17.16
CA ILE A 158 0.12 13.10 -18.25
C ILE A 158 -1.38 13.00 -18.56
N THR A 159 -2.06 14.15 -18.57
CA THR A 159 -3.49 14.26 -18.83
C THR A 159 -3.76 15.33 -19.87
N GLY A 160 -4.67 15.10 -20.80
CA GLY A 160 -4.98 16.09 -21.81
C GLY A 160 -5.92 15.55 -22.87
N GLY A 161 -6.63 16.47 -23.52
CA GLY A 161 -7.44 16.23 -24.71
C GLY A 161 -8.66 15.32 -24.50
N THR A 162 -9.84 15.83 -24.83
CA THR A 162 -10.96 15.00 -25.29
C THR A 162 -11.38 15.57 -26.65
N ASN A 163 -11.83 14.73 -27.60
CA ASN A 163 -12.34 15.15 -28.91
C ASN A 163 -11.40 16.07 -29.74
N ASN A 164 -10.51 15.47 -30.55
CA ASN A 164 -9.54 16.15 -31.44
C ASN A 164 -8.38 16.93 -30.78
N GLY A 165 -8.29 16.98 -29.45
CA GLY A 165 -7.10 17.40 -28.71
C GLY A 165 -6.69 18.87 -28.92
N ALA A 166 -5.61 19.30 -28.26
CA ALA A 166 -5.02 20.62 -28.51
C ALA A 166 -4.20 20.57 -29.80
N SER A 167 -4.52 21.43 -30.77
CA SER A 167 -3.80 21.58 -32.04
C SER A 167 -2.53 22.44 -31.92
N GLN A 168 -2.32 23.09 -30.77
CA GLN A 168 -1.08 23.77 -30.42
C GLN A 168 -0.31 22.95 -29.39
N SER A 169 0.96 22.67 -29.71
CA SER A 169 1.87 21.89 -28.89
C SER A 169 2.51 22.72 -27.76
N LEU A 170 2.92 22.02 -26.69
CA LEU A 170 3.64 22.49 -25.50
C LEU A 170 5.03 23.10 -25.77
#